data_AF-A0A3D5U6Y0-F1
#
_entry.id   AF-A0A3D5U6Y0-F1
#
_cell.length_a   1.000
_cell.length_b   1.000
_cell.length_c   1.000
_cell.angle_alpha   90.00
_cell.angle_beta   90.00
_cell.angle_gamma   90.00
#
_symmetry.space_group_name_H-M   'P 1'
#
loop_
_entity.id
_entity.type
_entity.pdbx_description
1 polymer ?
#
loop_
_entity_poly.entity_id
_entity_poly.type
_entity_poly.pdbx_seq_one_letter_code
_entity_poly.pdbx_strand_id
1 'polypeptide(L)' 'IEGSEAKLGKSIGKDEAQGKATFPAIYGIEESRQMAAELTAKAKESISSFGERGLRLMVLADFLLNRKS' A
#
# COMPACT_ATOMS: atom_id res chain seq x y z
N ILE A 1 3.20 -6.86 2.46
CA ILE A 1 3.84 -7.78 3.43
C ILE A 1 4.14 -6.90 4.62
N GLU A 2 3.15 -6.78 5.49
CA GLU A 2 3.27 -6.10 6.80
C GLU A 2 3.64 -7.12 7.89
N GLY A 3 4.12 -8.30 7.49
CA GLY A 3 4.86 -9.21 8.34
C GLY A 3 6.28 -8.70 8.58
N SER A 4 6.48 -8.11 9.75
CA SER A 4 7.77 -8.04 10.48
C SER A 4 8.63 -6.78 10.32
N GLU A 5 8.09 -5.64 10.76
CA GLU A 5 8.91 -4.48 11.14
C GLU A 5 9.34 -4.46 12.61
N ALA A 6 8.90 -5.44 13.41
CA ALA A 6 9.35 -5.61 14.79
C ALA A 6 10.86 -5.98 14.92
N LYS A 7 11.59 -6.05 13.80
CA LYS A 7 13.06 -6.23 13.75
C LYS A 7 13.82 -4.99 13.23
N LEU A 8 13.18 -3.84 13.03
CA LEU A 8 13.85 -2.61 12.55
C LEU A 8 14.68 -1.86 13.62
N GLY A 9 15.29 -2.59 14.56
CA GLY A 9 16.11 -2.01 15.62
C GLY A 9 17.61 -1.91 15.33
N LYS A 10 18.19 -2.73 14.44
CA LYS A 10 19.66 -2.76 14.24
C LYS A 10 20.04 -3.32 12.88
N SER A 11 19.98 -2.52 11.82
CA SER A 11 20.87 -2.59 10.64
C SER A 11 20.29 -1.77 9.50
N ILE A 12 20.33 -0.44 9.68
CA ILE A 12 20.33 0.45 8.53
C ILE A 12 21.56 0.06 7.69
N GLY A 13 21.30 -0.58 6.54
CA GLY A 13 22.13 -0.44 5.36
C GLY A 13 23.30 -1.38 5.16
N LYS A 14 23.12 -2.72 5.13
CA LYS A 14 24.20 -3.55 4.56
C LYS A 14 23.94 -4.57 3.45
N ASP A 15 22.77 -5.17 3.20
CA ASP A 15 22.79 -6.29 2.22
C ASP A 15 21.52 -6.60 1.37
N GLU A 16 20.49 -5.76 1.28
CA GLU A 16 19.31 -6.09 0.44
C GLU A 16 19.01 -5.08 -0.69
N ALA A 17 20.07 -4.51 -1.24
CA ALA A 17 20.05 -3.85 -2.54
C ALA A 17 19.99 -4.86 -3.72
N GLN A 18 19.23 -5.95 -3.60
CA GLN A 18 18.86 -6.76 -4.77
C GLN A 18 17.66 -6.13 -5.50
N GLY A 19 17.94 -4.96 -6.11
CA GLY A 19 17.37 -4.57 -7.40
C GLY A 19 15.89 -4.19 -7.50
N LYS A 20 15.12 -4.09 -6.41
CA LYS A 20 13.73 -3.60 -6.50
C LYS A 20 13.53 -2.32 -5.71
N ALA A 21 13.47 -1.22 -6.45
CA ALA A 21 12.89 0.06 -6.03
C ALA A 21 11.43 -0.17 -5.60
N THR A 22 11.21 -0.40 -4.31
CA THR A 22 9.87 -0.55 -3.72
C THR A 22 9.46 0.75 -3.04
N PHE A 23 8.15 1.01 -2.94
CA PHE A 23 7.62 2.22 -2.33
C PHE A 23 8.18 2.47 -0.90
N PRO A 24 8.13 1.50 0.05
CA PRO A 24 8.67 1.72 1.39
C PRO A 24 10.18 1.99 1.42
N ALA A 25 10.95 1.37 0.51
CA ALA A 25 12.39 1.58 0.43
C ALA A 25 12.77 2.97 -0.11
N ILE A 26 11.90 3.59 -0.91
CA ILE A 26 12.15 4.91 -1.51
C ILE A 26 11.58 6.03 -0.63
N TYR A 27 10.35 5.86 -0.14
CA TYR A 27 9.59 6.94 0.48
C TYR A 27 9.46 6.81 1.99
N GLY A 28 9.80 5.66 2.59
CA GLY A 28 9.46 5.34 3.98
C GLY A 28 8.08 4.69 4.08
N ILE A 29 7.82 3.97 5.18
CA ILE A 29 6.60 3.16 5.28
C ILE A 29 5.36 4.03 5.57
N GLU A 30 5.51 5.10 6.35
CA GLU A 30 4.41 6.01 6.66
C GLU A 30 3.95 6.75 5.41
N GLU A 31 4.88 7.31 4.64
CA GLU A 31 4.60 7.97 3.37
C GLU A 31 4.02 6.98 2.35
N SER A 32 4.55 5.75 2.30
CA SER A 32 4.01 4.71 1.43
C SER A 32 2.57 4.31 1.79
N ARG A 33 2.24 4.28 3.09
CA ARG A 33 0.87 4.05 3.57
C ARG A 33 -0.05 5.19 3.17
N GLN A 34 0.40 6.44 3.32
CA GLN A 34 -0.38 7.59 2.87
C GLN A 34 -0.64 7.55 1.36
N MET A 35 0.40 7.29 0.56
CA MET A 35 0.25 7.14 -0.90
C MET A 35 -0.73 6.02 -1.27
N ALA A 36 -0.69 4.89 -0.56
CA ALA A 36 -1.63 3.79 -0.79
C ALA A 36 -3.08 4.21 -0.48
N ALA A 37 -3.31 4.97 0.61
CA ALA A 37 -4.62 5.50 0.95
C ALA A 37 -5.14 6.50 -0.09
N GLU A 38 -4.29 7.43 -0.55
CA GLU A 38 -4.62 8.40 -1.59
C GLU A 38 -4.96 7.74 -2.92
N LEU A 39 -4.19 6.74 -3.35
CA LEU A 39 -4.45 5.98 -4.57
C LEU A 39 -5.75 5.17 -4.46
N THR A 40 -6.05 4.63 -3.28
CA THR A 40 -7.30 3.92 -3.00
C THR A 40 -8.50 4.87 -3.12
N ALA A 41 -8.39 6.09 -2.59
CA ALA A 41 -9.43 7.10 -2.72
C ALA A 41 -9.69 7.47 -4.19
N LYS A 42 -8.64 7.71 -4.98
CA LYS A 42 -8.74 8.00 -6.43
C LYS A 42 -9.37 6.85 -7.22
N ALA A 43 -9.05 5.61 -6.86
CA ALA A 43 -9.68 4.43 -7.46
C ALA A 43 -11.19 4.41 -7.19
N LYS A 44 -11.60 4.64 -5.93
CA LYS A 44 -13.02 4.68 -5.54
C LYS A 44 -13.78 5.81 -6.22
N GLU A 45 -13.15 6.98 -6.37
CA GLU A 45 -13.72 8.10 -7.13
C GLU A 45 -13.96 7.71 -8.60
N SER A 46 -12.98 7.08 -9.25
CA SER A 46 -13.12 6.59 -10.63
C SER A 46 -14.25 5.54 -10.76
N ILE A 47 -14.40 4.68 -9.76
CA ILE A 47 -15.42 3.63 -9.72
C ILE A 47 -16.83 4.20 -9.46
N SER A 48 -16.94 5.37 -8.80
CA SER A 48 -18.23 5.96 -8.41
C SER A 48 -19.20 6.14 -9.57
N SER A 49 -18.68 6.40 -10.79
CA SER A 49 -19.44 6.53 -12.03
C SER A 49 -20.26 5.27 -12.40
N PHE A 50 -19.91 4.10 -11.87
CA PHE A 50 -20.64 2.85 -12.12
C PHE A 50 -21.85 2.65 -11.19
N GLY A 51 -22.03 3.50 -10.17
CA GLY A 51 -23.08 3.35 -9.17
C GLY A 51 -23.03 1.99 -8.47
N GLU A 52 -24.18 1.37 -8.24
CA GLU A 52 -24.28 0.07 -7.55
C GLU A 52 -23.46 -1.05 -8.23
N ARG A 53 -23.29 -0.98 -9.55
CA ARG A 53 -22.50 -1.98 -10.29
C ARG A 53 -21.02 -1.94 -9.90
N GLY A 54 -20.53 -0.80 -9.40
CA GLY A 54 -19.16 -0.61 -8.94
C GLY A 54 -18.89 -1.11 -7.52
N LEU A 55 -19.92 -1.52 -6.76
CA LEU A 55 -19.79 -1.82 -5.34
C LEU A 55 -18.71 -2.88 -5.03
N ARG A 56 -18.65 -3.94 -5.84
CA ARG A 56 -17.63 -5.00 -5.69
C ARG A 56 -16.20 -4.48 -5.87
N LEU A 57 -16.00 -3.52 -6.77
CA LEU A 57 -14.69 -2.90 -7.01
C LEU A 57 -14.32 -1.94 -5.87
N MET A 58 -15.28 -1.21 -5.31
CA MET A 58 -15.06 -0.36 -4.13
C MET A 58 -14.62 -1.20 -2.92
N VAL A 59 -15.33 -2.31 -2.67
CA VAL A 59 -14.97 -3.25 -1.59
C VAL A 59 -13.58 -3.85 -1.83
N LEU A 60 -13.25 -4.20 -3.07
CA LEU A 60 -11.91 -4.71 -3.41
C LEU A 60 -10.82 -3.66 -3.15
N ALA A 61 -11.06 -2.39 -3.49
CA ALA A 61 -10.10 -1.31 -3.24
C ALA A 61 -9.84 -1.14 -1.74
N ASP A 62 -10.89 -1.13 -0.92
CA ASP A 62 -10.76 -1.07 0.53
C ASP A 62 -10.07 -2.32 1.10
N PHE A 63 -10.36 -3.50 0.55
CA PHE A 63 -9.69 -4.74 0.95
C PHE A 63 -8.18 -4.70 0.64
N LEU A 64 -7.79 -4.22 -0.53
CA LEU A 64 -6.37 -4.13 -0.92
C LEU A 64 -5.57 -3.16 -0.05
N LEU A 65 -6.19 -2.07 0.41
CA LEU A 65 -5.57 -1.12 1.34
C LEU A 65 -5.38 -1.72 2.73
N ASN A 66 -6.39 -2.43 3.24
CA ASN A 66 -6.42 -2.93 4.61
C ASN A 66 -5.87 -4.36 4.79
N ARG A 67 -5.54 -5.06 3.70
CA ARG A 67 -5.04 -6.43 3.79
C ARG A 67 -3.71 -6.43 4.54
N LYS A 68 -3.67 -7.19 5.62
CA LYS A 68 -2.40 -7.57 6.25
C LYS A 68 -1.83 -8.74 5.45
N SER A 69 -0.58 -8.62 5.04
CA SER A 69 0.19 -9.69 4.37
C SER A 69 1.30 -10.16 5.28
#